data_AF-A0AAV0CDQ2-F1
#
_entry.id   AF-A0AAV0CDQ2-F1
#
_cell.length_a   1.000
_cell.length_b   1.000
_cell.length_c   1.000
_cell.angle_alpha   90.00
_cell.angle_beta   90.00
_cell.angle_gamma   90.00
#
_symmetry.space_group_name_H-M   'P 1'
#
loop_
_entity.id
_entity.type
_entity.pdbx_description
1 polymer ?
#
loop_
_entity_poly.entity_id
_entity_poly.type
_entity_poly.pdbx_seq_one_letter_code
_entity_poly.pdbx_strand_id
1 'polypeptide(L)'
;MCMCFAGVQLVCYSKCKCFNVLKEFITSSHSYHCKRLLSCSVNHLENYRSIVESSSLQNRFKNWQHLRKGKLTASTFSQAIGFWPHRRVQLWKEKIGHIEPFYGNFATCWSNIKEEEALESYKLITGNYDVSMVSFQVRQSTNPEEDEWLAASPDGVINGFGNGLPSSGVLEIKCPYFGGDMSVARPFSRIPLYYIPQAQGLMEILNLDWLHLYIWTTKGSSLFIVYRDKKYWEDMEKILSDFWWNYVQPAKKMYDLSSIRNPLEELKPLGLFPGHRHDSCGKLVCESSRIALNDSKLLLLEIDGKVANM
;
A
#
# COMPACT_ATOMS: atom_id res chain seq x y z
N MET A 1 -10.83 -45.72 -39.83
CA MET A 1 -11.75 -45.20 -40.85
C MET A 1 -11.86 -43.70 -40.61
N CYS A 2 -11.27 -42.92 -41.53
CA CYS A 2 -11.39 -41.50 -41.89
C CYS A 2 -12.15 -40.51 -40.97
N MET A 3 -11.78 -39.24 -40.78
CA MET A 3 -10.76 -38.37 -41.39
C MET A 3 -10.58 -37.10 -40.53
N CYS A 4 -9.42 -36.45 -40.71
CA CYS A 4 -8.99 -35.19 -40.09
C CYS A 4 -9.34 -33.92 -40.90
N PHE A 5 -9.07 -32.77 -40.24
CA PHE A 5 -8.76 -31.39 -40.72
C PHE A 5 -9.96 -30.44 -40.88
N ALA A 6 -9.92 -29.13 -40.56
CA ALA A 6 -8.89 -28.13 -40.20
C ALA A 6 -9.61 -27.04 -39.36
N GLY A 7 -9.04 -26.24 -38.46
CA GLY A 7 -7.79 -25.48 -38.51
C GLY A 7 -8.14 -23.99 -38.57
N VAL A 8 -8.00 -23.26 -37.45
CA VAL A 8 -7.87 -21.79 -37.46
C VAL A 8 -6.67 -21.43 -36.59
N GLN A 9 -5.72 -20.76 -37.24
CA GLN A 9 -4.41 -20.36 -36.74
C GLN A 9 -4.48 -19.50 -35.47
N LEU A 10 -3.75 -19.94 -34.43
CA LEU A 10 -3.17 -18.99 -33.48
C LEU A 10 -2.05 -18.23 -34.19
N VAL A 11 -2.28 -16.96 -34.47
CA VAL A 11 -1.19 -16.04 -34.81
C VAL A 11 -0.47 -15.67 -33.52
N CYS A 12 0.76 -16.16 -33.43
CA CYS A 12 1.72 -15.90 -32.39
C CYS A 12 2.30 -14.49 -32.56
N TYR A 13 1.99 -13.56 -31.65
CA TYR A 13 2.79 -12.34 -31.49
C TYR A 13 3.67 -12.50 -30.25
N SER A 14 4.92 -12.88 -30.51
CA SER A 14 6.01 -12.88 -29.55
C SER A 14 6.64 -11.50 -29.51
N LYS A 15 6.73 -10.91 -28.30
CA LYS A 15 7.90 -10.22 -27.71
C LYS A 15 7.47 -9.14 -26.72
N CYS A 16 7.46 -9.50 -25.43
CA CYS A 16 7.88 -8.57 -24.39
C CYS A 16 8.40 -9.37 -23.18
N LYS A 17 9.70 -9.26 -22.88
CA LYS A 17 10.38 -9.96 -21.77
C LYS A 17 9.80 -9.63 -20.38
N CYS A 18 8.95 -8.61 -20.26
CA CYS A 18 8.28 -8.25 -18.99
C CYS A 18 7.21 -9.26 -18.53
N PHE A 19 6.68 -10.11 -19.41
CA PHE A 19 5.57 -11.01 -19.04
C PHE A 19 5.99 -12.20 -18.16
N ASN A 20 7.25 -12.64 -18.25
CA ASN A 20 7.74 -13.78 -17.47
C ASN A 20 8.08 -13.42 -16.02
N VAL A 21 8.39 -12.16 -15.72
CA VAL A 21 8.59 -11.69 -14.35
C VAL A 21 7.27 -11.72 -13.57
N LEU A 22 6.13 -11.50 -14.22
CA LEU A 22 4.82 -11.58 -13.55
C LEU A 22 4.49 -13.01 -13.08
N LYS A 23 4.91 -14.07 -13.79
CA LYS A 23 4.53 -15.44 -13.43
C LYS A 23 5.21 -15.94 -12.15
N GLU A 24 6.46 -15.55 -11.89
CA GLU A 24 7.19 -15.97 -10.69
C GLU A 24 6.79 -15.20 -9.42
N PHE A 25 6.24 -13.98 -9.55
CA PHE A 25 5.69 -13.23 -8.40
C PHE A 25 4.22 -13.60 -8.08
N ILE A 26 3.51 -14.27 -9.00
CA ILE A 26 2.12 -14.73 -8.79
C ILE A 26 2.07 -16.08 -8.06
N THR A 27 3.17 -16.84 -7.99
CA THR A 27 3.18 -18.20 -7.43
C THR A 27 3.51 -18.29 -5.93
N SER A 28 3.60 -17.18 -5.18
CA SER A 28 3.68 -17.26 -3.70
C SER A 28 2.47 -16.69 -2.95
N SER A 29 1.48 -16.12 -3.65
CA SER A 29 0.19 -15.80 -3.06
C SER A 29 -0.70 -17.02 -3.09
N HIS A 30 -0.63 -17.83 -2.02
CA HIS A 30 -1.62 -18.86 -1.72
C HIS A 30 -3.00 -18.20 -1.63
N SER A 31 -3.74 -18.27 -2.75
CA SER A 31 -5.17 -18.04 -2.84
C SER A 31 -5.86 -19.12 -2.02
N TYR A 32 -6.09 -18.86 -0.73
CA TYR A 32 -6.98 -19.68 0.06
C TYR A 32 -8.41 -19.39 -0.40
N HIS A 33 -8.94 -20.35 -1.17
CA HIS A 33 -10.35 -20.44 -1.52
C HIS A 33 -11.20 -20.42 -0.24
N CYS A 34 -11.80 -19.27 0.09
CA CYS A 34 -12.91 -19.23 1.03
C CYS A 34 -14.14 -19.77 0.31
N LYS A 35 -14.41 -21.07 0.49
CA LYS A 35 -15.66 -21.70 0.05
C LYS A 35 -16.84 -20.94 0.68
N ARG A 36 -17.85 -20.68 -0.15
CA ARG A 36 -19.18 -20.17 0.22
C ARG A 36 -19.62 -20.67 1.60
N LEU A 37 -19.68 -19.76 2.57
CA LEU A 37 -20.66 -19.82 3.66
C LEU A 37 -21.68 -18.73 3.38
N LEU A 38 -22.71 -19.11 2.63
CA LEU A 38 -23.98 -18.41 2.63
C LEU A 38 -24.62 -18.65 4.01
N SER A 39 -25.15 -17.56 4.58
CA SER A 39 -25.77 -17.39 5.91
C SER A 39 -24.83 -17.35 7.13
N CYS A 40 -24.19 -16.21 7.35
CA CYS A 40 -23.75 -15.83 8.71
C CYS A 40 -24.52 -14.58 9.15
N SER A 41 -25.17 -14.69 10.32
CA SER A 41 -26.02 -13.67 10.93
C SER A 41 -25.27 -12.36 11.16
N VAL A 42 -25.99 -11.23 11.03
CA VAL A 42 -25.53 -9.86 11.30
C VAL A 42 -24.68 -9.74 12.59
N ASN A 43 -25.03 -10.48 13.63
CA ASN A 43 -24.31 -10.53 14.93
C ASN A 43 -22.82 -10.91 14.83
N HIS A 44 -22.42 -11.74 13.86
CA HIS A 44 -21.03 -12.21 13.75
C HIS A 44 -20.12 -11.17 13.10
N LEU A 45 -20.68 -10.33 12.21
CA LEU A 45 -19.95 -9.22 11.58
C LEU A 45 -19.85 -8.03 12.54
N GLU A 46 -20.90 -7.76 13.32
CA GLU A 46 -20.87 -6.76 14.39
C GLU A 46 -19.87 -7.12 15.49
N ASN A 47 -19.85 -8.39 15.93
CA ASN A 47 -18.86 -8.87 16.90
C ASN A 47 -17.43 -8.86 16.33
N TYR A 48 -17.25 -9.15 15.04
CA TYR A 48 -15.94 -9.05 14.39
C TYR A 48 -15.43 -7.60 14.38
N ARG A 49 -16.33 -6.66 14.06
CA ARG A 49 -16.05 -5.24 14.00
C ARG A 49 -15.70 -4.67 15.39
N SER A 50 -16.47 -5.03 16.42
CA SER A 50 -16.20 -4.61 17.80
C SER A 50 -14.85 -5.11 18.32
N ILE A 51 -14.41 -6.30 17.91
CA ILE A 51 -13.08 -6.84 18.25
C ILE A 51 -11.99 -6.01 17.58
N VAL A 52 -12.04 -5.82 16.26
CA VAL A 52 -11.01 -5.08 15.50
C VAL A 52 -10.92 -3.61 15.93
N GLU A 53 -12.05 -3.02 16.36
CA GLU A 53 -12.15 -1.65 16.84
C GLU A 53 -11.73 -1.47 18.30
N SER A 54 -11.40 -2.54 19.03
CA SER A 54 -10.99 -2.42 20.43
C SER A 54 -9.71 -1.58 20.54
N SER A 55 -9.68 -0.68 21.53
CA SER A 55 -8.53 0.23 21.75
C SER A 55 -7.22 -0.53 21.94
N SER A 56 -7.26 -1.77 22.44
CA SER A 56 -6.13 -2.67 22.59
C SER A 56 -5.54 -3.19 21.27
N LEU A 57 -6.29 -3.15 20.16
CA LEU A 57 -5.84 -3.58 18.83
C LEU A 57 -5.54 -2.39 17.90
N GLN A 58 -5.76 -1.17 18.37
CA GLN A 58 -5.42 0.05 17.67
C GLN A 58 -4.06 0.56 18.11
N ASN A 59 -3.34 1.20 17.18
CA ASN A 59 -2.09 1.84 17.54
C ASN A 59 -2.40 3.07 18.42
N ARG A 60 -1.99 3.01 19.68
CA ARG A 60 -2.27 4.05 20.70
C ARG A 60 -1.74 5.44 20.33
N PHE A 61 -0.74 5.50 19.45
CA PHE A 61 -0.12 6.75 19.00
C PHE A 61 -0.76 7.31 17.73
N LYS A 62 -1.65 6.57 17.06
CA LYS A 62 -2.21 6.92 15.75
C LYS A 62 -3.73 7.11 15.77
N ASN A 63 -4.21 8.20 16.36
CA ASN A 63 -5.65 8.53 16.51
C ASN A 63 -6.23 9.42 15.38
N TRP A 64 -5.49 9.64 14.29
CA TRP A 64 -5.87 10.54 13.19
C TRP A 64 -6.74 9.89 12.10
N GLN A 65 -7.49 8.83 12.40
CA GLN A 65 -8.35 8.19 11.40
C GLN A 65 -9.35 9.17 10.77
N HIS A 66 -9.89 10.09 11.56
CA HIS A 66 -10.78 11.14 11.09
C HIS A 66 -10.11 12.11 10.10
N LEU A 67 -8.82 12.42 10.28
CA LEU A 67 -8.05 13.28 9.35
C LEU A 67 -7.81 12.63 7.98
N ARG A 68 -7.91 11.30 7.90
CA ARG A 68 -7.80 10.55 6.63
C ARG A 68 -9.07 10.67 5.78
N LYS A 69 -10.18 11.09 6.37
CA LYS A 69 -11.45 11.30 5.66
C LYS A 69 -11.28 12.45 4.66
N GLY A 70 -11.65 12.21 3.41
CA GLY A 70 -11.49 13.22 2.35
C GLY A 70 -10.05 13.41 1.86
N LYS A 71 -9.11 12.53 2.21
CA LYS A 71 -7.73 12.56 1.70
C LYS A 71 -7.30 11.21 1.13
N LEU A 72 -6.50 11.20 0.08
CA LEU A 72 -5.82 10.03 -0.42
C LEU A 72 -4.48 9.87 0.30
N THR A 73 -4.33 8.76 1.03
CA THR A 73 -3.14 8.56 1.89
C THR A 73 -2.10 7.70 1.19
N ALA A 74 -0.81 7.88 1.50
CA ALA A 74 0.29 7.12 0.88
C ALA A 74 0.08 5.59 0.88
N SER A 75 -0.44 5.03 1.96
CA SER A 75 -0.76 3.58 2.08
C SER A 75 -1.87 3.08 1.15
N THR A 76 -2.62 4.00 0.53
CA THR A 76 -3.71 3.69 -0.43
C THR A 76 -3.31 3.93 -1.88
N PHE A 77 -2.11 4.45 -2.17
CA PHE A 77 -1.71 4.79 -3.54
C PHE A 77 -1.71 3.57 -4.47
N SER A 78 -1.13 2.44 -4.05
CA SER A 78 -1.15 1.19 -4.84
C SER A 78 -2.58 0.71 -5.14
N GLN A 79 -3.53 0.96 -4.24
CA GLN A 79 -4.95 0.66 -4.43
C GLN A 79 -5.58 1.61 -5.46
N ALA A 80 -5.33 2.91 -5.34
CA ALA A 80 -5.80 3.93 -6.28
C ALA A 80 -5.26 3.73 -7.71
N ILE A 81 -4.05 3.19 -7.86
CA ILE A 81 -3.45 2.85 -9.16
C ILE A 81 -4.05 1.55 -9.73
N GLY A 82 -4.40 0.60 -8.87
CA GLY A 82 -4.96 -0.70 -9.27
C GLY A 82 -3.96 -1.87 -9.28
N PHE A 83 -2.94 -1.84 -8.41
CA PHE A 83 -1.99 -2.96 -8.28
C PHE A 83 -2.70 -4.27 -7.95
N TRP A 84 -3.81 -4.17 -7.20
CA TRP A 84 -4.64 -5.30 -6.79
C TRP A 84 -6.00 -5.27 -7.49
N PRO A 85 -6.52 -6.45 -7.91
CA PRO A 85 -7.89 -6.55 -8.42
C PRO A 85 -8.90 -5.98 -7.41
N HIS A 86 -9.91 -5.28 -7.92
CA HIS A 86 -11.05 -4.72 -7.17
C HIS A 86 -10.73 -3.60 -6.16
N ARG A 87 -9.48 -3.42 -5.72
CA ARG A 87 -9.12 -2.43 -4.68
C ARG A 87 -9.28 -0.98 -5.12
N ARG A 88 -9.07 -0.66 -6.41
CA ARG A 88 -9.28 0.70 -6.95
C ARG A 88 -10.74 1.14 -6.84
N VAL A 89 -11.65 0.25 -7.26
CA VAL A 89 -13.10 0.47 -7.18
C VAL A 89 -13.58 0.48 -5.73
N GLN A 90 -13.06 -0.40 -4.89
CA GLN A 90 -13.36 -0.40 -3.46
C GLN A 90 -12.98 0.94 -2.82
N LEU A 91 -11.74 1.40 -3.04
CA LEU A 91 -11.26 2.68 -2.53
C LEU A 91 -12.12 3.84 -3.03
N TRP A 92 -12.54 3.82 -4.29
CA TRP A 92 -13.45 4.84 -4.83
C TRP A 92 -14.78 4.87 -4.05
N LYS A 93 -15.40 3.71 -3.80
CA LYS A 93 -16.62 3.61 -2.98
C LYS A 93 -16.43 4.15 -1.56
N GLU A 94 -15.28 3.88 -0.94
CA GLU A 94 -14.91 4.42 0.38
C GLU A 94 -14.79 5.95 0.34
N LYS A 95 -14.17 6.51 -0.71
CA LYS A 95 -13.93 7.96 -0.82
C LYS A 95 -15.18 8.77 -1.16
N ILE A 96 -16.13 8.21 -1.90
CA ILE A 96 -17.43 8.86 -2.13
C ILE A 96 -18.38 8.73 -0.94
N GLY A 97 -18.06 7.89 0.05
CA GLY A 97 -18.89 7.65 1.23
C GLY A 97 -20.02 6.64 1.03
N HIS A 98 -19.94 5.82 -0.03
CA HIS A 98 -20.94 4.78 -0.30
C HIS A 98 -20.76 3.56 0.61
N ILE A 99 -19.50 3.23 0.91
CA ILE A 99 -19.18 2.24 1.93
C ILE A 99 -18.33 2.92 2.98
N GLU A 100 -18.42 2.42 4.21
CA GLU A 100 -17.54 2.89 5.26
C GLU A 100 -16.07 2.61 4.92
N PRO A 101 -15.14 3.49 5.34
CA PRO A 101 -13.71 3.26 5.18
C PRO A 101 -13.27 1.93 5.79
N PHE A 102 -12.23 1.31 5.21
CA PHE A 102 -11.65 0.10 5.79
C PHE A 102 -11.16 0.32 7.23
N TYR A 103 -11.80 -0.33 8.20
CA TYR A 103 -11.48 -0.22 9.64
C TYR A 103 -10.36 -1.15 10.10
N GLY A 104 -9.99 -2.15 9.30
CA GLY A 104 -8.96 -3.11 9.65
C GLY A 104 -9.39 -4.56 9.42
N ASN A 105 -8.41 -5.44 9.55
CA ASN A 105 -8.59 -6.87 9.65
C ASN A 105 -7.51 -7.43 10.60
N PHE A 106 -7.43 -8.75 10.77
CA PHE A 106 -6.41 -9.37 11.62
C PHE A 106 -4.97 -8.97 11.25
N ALA A 107 -4.68 -8.74 9.97
CA ALA A 107 -3.36 -8.28 9.56
C ALA A 107 -3.09 -6.83 10.00
N THR A 108 -4.09 -5.96 9.95
CA THR A 108 -3.98 -4.59 10.48
C THR A 108 -3.83 -4.59 12.00
N CYS A 109 -4.62 -5.38 12.73
CA CYS A 109 -4.48 -5.52 14.19
C CYS A 109 -3.09 -6.05 14.57
N TRP A 110 -2.63 -7.09 13.88
CA TRP A 110 -1.28 -7.64 14.07
C TRP A 110 -0.21 -6.56 13.87
N SER A 111 -0.31 -5.80 12.77
CA SER A 111 0.64 -4.73 12.50
C SER A 111 0.61 -3.65 13.58
N ASN A 112 -0.57 -3.22 14.03
CA ASN A 112 -0.71 -2.23 15.09
C ASN A 112 -0.08 -2.69 16.42
N ILE A 113 -0.31 -3.95 16.80
CA ILE A 113 0.21 -4.53 18.05
C ILE A 113 1.74 -4.64 18.00
N LYS A 114 2.28 -5.04 16.84
CA LYS A 114 3.70 -5.35 16.69
C LYS A 114 4.57 -4.16 16.30
N GLU A 115 3.98 -3.04 15.90
CA GLU A 115 4.73 -1.86 15.44
C GLU A 115 5.72 -1.35 16.50
N GLU A 116 5.33 -1.29 17.77
CA GLU A 116 6.21 -0.83 18.86
C GLU A 116 7.38 -1.80 19.12
N GLU A 117 7.11 -3.10 19.14
CA GLU A 117 8.14 -4.14 19.28
C GLU A 117 9.12 -4.12 18.08
N ALA A 118 8.59 -3.93 16.87
CA ALA A 118 9.39 -3.81 15.66
C ALA A 118 10.23 -2.53 15.66
N LEU A 119 9.71 -1.40 16.15
CA LEU A 119 10.48 -0.17 16.29
C LEU A 119 11.66 -0.33 17.25
N GLU A 120 11.45 -0.94 18.42
CA GLU A 120 12.53 -1.19 19.36
C GLU A 120 13.57 -2.16 18.79
N SER A 121 13.12 -3.20 18.06
CA SER A 121 14.02 -4.10 17.32
C SER A 121 14.85 -3.35 16.27
N TYR A 122 14.23 -2.43 15.52
CA TYR A 122 14.91 -1.57 14.55
C TYR A 122 15.98 -0.70 15.21
N LYS A 123 15.68 -0.04 16.33
CA LYS A 123 16.63 0.80 17.06
C LYS A 123 17.85 0.00 17.53
N LEU A 124 17.60 -1.18 18.11
CA LEU A 124 18.65 -2.07 18.60
C LEU A 124 19.57 -2.56 17.47
N ILE A 125 18.99 -3.01 16.36
CA ILE A 125 19.77 -3.64 15.29
C ILE A 125 20.53 -2.65 14.41
N THR A 126 20.00 -1.43 14.25
CA THR A 126 20.62 -0.39 13.43
C THR A 126 21.46 0.60 14.22
N GLY A 127 21.25 0.69 15.54
CA GLY A 127 21.81 1.76 16.37
C GLY A 127 21.15 3.12 16.17
N ASN A 128 20.13 3.24 15.32
CA ASN A 128 19.41 4.50 15.08
C ASN A 128 18.34 4.72 16.16
N TYR A 129 18.78 5.21 17.32
CA TYR A 129 17.87 5.52 18.43
C TYR A 129 17.11 6.84 18.26
N ASP A 130 17.62 7.75 17.42
CA ASP A 130 17.01 9.05 17.16
C ASP A 130 15.93 8.97 16.07
N VAL A 131 14.77 8.44 16.48
CA VAL A 131 13.57 8.31 15.63
C VAL A 131 12.43 9.10 16.26
N SER A 132 12.03 10.18 15.60
CA SER A 132 10.90 11.00 15.99
C SER A 132 9.57 10.42 15.50
N MET A 133 8.59 10.37 16.39
CA MET A 133 7.20 10.11 16.01
C MET A 133 6.61 11.39 15.39
N VAL A 134 6.10 11.28 14.18
CA VAL A 134 5.51 12.42 13.46
C VAL A 134 4.01 12.19 13.28
N SER A 135 3.23 13.25 13.47
CA SER A 135 1.78 13.21 13.29
C SER A 135 1.41 13.07 11.81
N PHE A 136 0.11 12.86 11.55
CA PHE A 136 -0.44 12.86 10.19
C PHE A 136 -0.02 14.10 9.40
N GLN A 137 0.64 13.88 8.26
CA GLN A 137 1.16 14.93 7.39
C GLN A 137 0.26 15.10 6.18
N VAL A 138 -0.13 16.33 5.90
CA VAL A 138 -0.83 16.71 4.67
C VAL A 138 0.20 17.34 3.75
N ARG A 139 0.16 16.98 2.46
CA ARG A 139 1.07 17.60 1.49
C ARG A 139 0.81 19.09 1.45
N GLN A 140 1.84 19.88 1.70
CA GLN A 140 1.78 21.32 1.51
C GLN A 140 1.80 21.62 0.01
N SER A 141 0.80 22.35 -0.48
CA SER A 141 0.74 22.84 -1.85
C SER A 141 1.16 24.31 -1.89
N THR A 142 1.90 24.71 -2.92
CA THR A 142 2.23 26.12 -3.19
C THR A 142 1.02 26.90 -3.70
N ASN A 143 -0.03 26.21 -4.13
CA ASN A 143 -1.29 26.80 -4.53
C ASN A 143 -2.37 26.41 -3.50
N PRO A 144 -2.90 27.36 -2.70
CA PRO A 144 -3.95 27.10 -1.71
C PRO A 144 -5.24 26.55 -2.32
N GLU A 145 -5.49 26.77 -3.62
CA GLU A 145 -6.62 26.22 -4.35
C GLU A 145 -6.36 24.80 -4.88
N GLU A 146 -5.10 24.36 -4.97
CA GLU A 146 -4.72 22.96 -5.29
C GLU A 146 -4.43 22.17 -4.00
N ASP A 147 -5.53 21.94 -3.29
CA ASP A 147 -5.90 20.80 -2.46
C ASP A 147 -4.91 20.12 -1.52
N GLU A 148 -5.33 20.13 -0.25
CA GLU A 148 -4.95 19.22 0.83
C GLU A 148 -5.50 17.79 0.63
N TRP A 149 -5.39 17.22 -0.57
CA TRP A 149 -5.95 15.89 -0.88
C TRP A 149 -4.97 14.74 -0.66
N LEU A 150 -3.66 14.99 -0.68
CA LEU A 150 -2.64 13.98 -0.42
C LEU A 150 -2.16 14.05 1.02
N ALA A 151 -2.01 12.87 1.64
CA ALA A 151 -1.50 12.79 3.00
C ALA A 151 -0.69 11.54 3.29
N ALA A 152 0.10 11.60 4.35
CA ALA A 152 1.00 10.57 4.80
C ALA A 152 0.94 10.43 6.33
N SER A 153 1.41 9.28 6.79
CA SER A 153 1.47 8.94 8.21
C SER A 153 2.66 8.00 8.34
N PRO A 154 3.89 8.52 8.43
CA PRO A 154 5.07 7.69 8.59
C PRO A 154 5.07 6.98 9.95
N ASP A 155 5.82 5.90 10.07
CA ASP A 155 6.03 5.22 11.36
C ASP A 155 7.11 5.91 12.19
N GLY A 156 7.99 6.67 11.54
CA GLY A 156 8.90 7.61 12.19
C GLY A 156 9.69 8.45 11.20
N VAL A 157 10.40 9.44 11.72
CA VAL A 157 11.45 10.18 11.00
C VAL A 157 12.76 9.94 11.72
N ILE A 158 13.73 9.40 10.98
CA ILE A 158 15.09 9.18 11.45
C ILE A 158 15.82 10.51 11.37
N ASN A 159 16.30 11.02 12.49
CA ASN A 159 17.07 12.25 12.52
C ASN A 159 18.54 11.90 12.30
N GLY A 160 19.08 12.25 11.13
CA GLY A 160 20.48 12.05 10.82
C GLY A 160 21.32 13.24 11.24
N PHE A 161 22.44 13.01 11.93
CA PHE A 161 23.52 13.98 12.07
C PHE A 161 24.76 13.47 11.33
N GLY A 162 25.08 14.03 10.16
CA GLY A 162 26.34 13.76 9.47
C GLY A 162 27.11 15.06 9.26
N ASN A 163 28.33 15.15 9.80
CA ASN A 163 29.37 16.18 9.54
C ASN A 163 28.90 17.56 9.01
N GLY A 164 27.88 18.17 9.62
CA GLY A 164 27.39 19.52 9.30
C GLY A 164 26.11 19.64 8.45
N LEU A 165 25.42 18.55 8.05
CA LEU A 165 24.12 18.59 7.37
C LEU A 165 23.16 17.50 7.90
N PRO A 166 21.88 17.81 8.18
CA PRO A 166 20.88 16.79 8.43
C PRO A 166 20.52 16.07 7.12
N SER A 167 20.73 14.76 7.05
CA SER A 167 20.05 13.92 6.06
C SER A 167 19.05 13.06 6.82
N SER A 168 17.95 13.66 7.26
CA SER A 168 16.85 12.92 7.86
C SER A 168 16.22 11.98 6.83
N GLY A 169 15.66 10.88 7.30
CA GLY A 169 14.98 9.89 6.45
C GLY A 169 13.67 9.44 7.04
N VAL A 170 12.82 8.82 6.22
CA VAL A 170 11.57 8.23 6.69
C VAL A 170 11.82 6.83 7.23
N LEU A 171 11.16 6.46 8.32
CA LEU A 171 11.03 5.07 8.75
C LEU A 171 9.61 4.57 8.43
N GLU A 172 9.52 3.46 7.70
CA GLU A 172 8.29 2.70 7.50
C GLU A 172 8.52 1.25 7.95
N ILE A 173 7.71 0.80 8.89
CA ILE A 173 7.74 -0.51 9.52
C ILE A 173 6.60 -1.36 8.95
N LYS A 174 6.91 -2.58 8.54
CA LYS A 174 5.94 -3.59 8.12
C LYS A 174 6.04 -4.82 8.99
N CYS A 175 4.92 -5.19 9.60
CA CYS A 175 4.77 -6.45 10.31
C CYS A 175 3.82 -7.36 9.53
N PRO A 176 4.28 -8.09 8.50
CA PRO A 176 3.42 -8.93 7.68
C PRO A 176 2.73 -10.03 8.50
N TYR A 177 1.47 -10.27 8.18
CA TYR A 177 0.64 -11.30 8.80
C TYR A 177 0.58 -12.56 7.92
N PHE A 178 0.98 -13.70 8.46
CA PHE A 178 1.10 -14.97 7.72
C PHE A 178 -0.16 -15.84 7.89
N GLY A 179 -1.33 -15.24 7.71
CA GLY A 179 -2.61 -15.96 7.81
C GLY A 179 -2.89 -16.59 9.19
N GLY A 180 -2.20 -16.10 10.23
CA GLY A 180 -2.32 -16.59 11.61
C GLY A 180 -1.21 -17.55 12.03
N ASP A 181 -0.48 -18.15 11.08
CA ASP A 181 0.67 -18.99 11.39
C ASP A 181 1.96 -18.15 11.42
N MET A 182 2.24 -17.56 12.58
CA MET A 182 3.46 -16.79 12.78
C MET A 182 4.69 -17.67 13.00
N SER A 183 4.57 -19.00 13.02
CA SER A 183 5.74 -19.89 13.15
C SER A 183 6.57 -19.95 11.86
N VAL A 184 5.96 -19.64 10.71
CA VAL A 184 6.60 -19.62 9.38
C VAL A 184 6.94 -18.21 8.89
N ALA A 185 6.66 -17.19 9.69
CA ALA A 185 6.78 -15.79 9.30
C ALA A 185 8.24 -15.36 9.20
N ARG A 186 8.79 -15.38 7.99
CA ARG A 186 10.17 -14.97 7.68
C ARG A 186 10.23 -13.59 7.03
N PRO A 187 11.30 -12.81 7.27
CA PRO A 187 11.48 -11.52 6.62
C PRO A 187 11.70 -11.69 5.12
N PHE A 188 11.40 -10.64 4.36
CA PHE A 188 11.51 -10.68 2.91
C PHE A 188 12.93 -10.33 2.47
N SER A 189 13.47 -11.09 1.50
CA SER A 189 14.76 -10.75 0.88
C SER A 189 14.64 -9.74 -0.25
N ARG A 190 13.41 -9.39 -0.64
CA ARG A 190 13.09 -8.41 -1.68
C ARG A 190 11.88 -7.58 -1.27
N ILE A 191 11.83 -6.33 -1.70
CA ILE A 191 10.72 -5.43 -1.44
C ILE A 191 9.50 -5.85 -2.28
N PRO A 192 8.33 -6.09 -1.67
CA PRO A 192 7.09 -6.26 -2.41
C PRO A 192 6.74 -4.99 -3.20
N LEU A 193 6.48 -5.13 -4.51
CA LEU A 193 6.32 -3.98 -5.42
C LEU A 193 5.23 -2.99 -5.00
N TYR A 194 4.17 -3.48 -4.35
CA TYR A 194 3.06 -2.65 -3.86
C TYR A 194 3.41 -1.77 -2.66
N TYR A 195 4.59 -1.93 -2.04
CA TYR A 195 5.12 -0.99 -1.05
C TYR A 195 5.81 0.23 -1.68
N ILE A 196 6.30 0.13 -2.93
CA ILE A 196 7.01 1.23 -3.59
C ILE A 196 6.14 2.49 -3.74
N PRO A 197 4.86 2.42 -4.19
CA PRO A 197 3.98 3.60 -4.21
C PRO A 197 3.86 4.29 -2.85
N GLN A 198 3.76 3.52 -1.76
CA GLN A 198 3.65 4.08 -0.42
C GLN A 198 4.98 4.74 -0.01
N ALA A 199 6.11 4.06 -0.20
CA ALA A 199 7.43 4.57 0.17
C ALA A 199 7.75 5.89 -0.55
N GLN A 200 7.53 5.94 -1.87
CA GLN A 200 7.71 7.15 -2.67
C GLN A 200 6.77 8.27 -2.22
N GLY A 201 5.51 7.94 -1.92
CA GLY A 201 4.55 8.91 -1.39
C GLY A 201 4.90 9.50 -0.02
N LEU A 202 5.47 8.70 0.87
CA LEU A 202 5.94 9.16 2.17
C LEU A 202 7.09 10.16 2.02
N MET A 203 8.12 9.79 1.25
CA MET A 203 9.26 10.65 0.96
C MET A 203 8.84 11.97 0.31
N GLU A 204 7.86 11.95 -0.61
CA GLU A 204 7.40 13.16 -1.25
C GLU A 204 6.65 14.10 -0.32
N ILE A 205 5.73 13.55 0.47
CA ILE A 205 4.86 14.34 1.36
C ILE A 205 5.66 14.92 2.53
N LEU A 206 6.66 14.18 3.02
CA LEU A 206 7.58 14.66 4.07
C LEU A 206 8.74 15.48 3.52
N ASN A 207 8.92 15.54 2.20
CA ASN A 207 10.06 16.15 1.54
C ASN A 207 11.42 15.62 2.05
N LEU A 208 11.57 14.29 2.10
CA LEU A 208 12.80 13.60 2.52
C LEU A 208 13.33 12.71 1.38
N ASP A 209 14.64 12.55 1.29
CA ASP A 209 15.28 11.96 0.10
C ASP A 209 15.43 10.43 0.16
N TRP A 210 15.24 9.82 1.33
CA TRP A 210 15.38 8.38 1.51
C TRP A 210 14.46 7.85 2.61
N LEU A 211 14.22 6.54 2.54
CA LEU A 211 13.36 5.80 3.45
C LEU A 211 14.02 4.48 3.85
N HIS A 212 14.00 4.18 5.14
CA HIS A 212 14.21 2.84 5.67
C HIS A 212 12.88 2.09 5.69
N LEU A 213 12.81 1.02 4.91
CA LEU A 213 11.71 0.06 4.93
C LEU A 213 12.15 -1.12 5.79
N TYR A 214 11.66 -1.16 7.02
CA TYR A 214 11.96 -2.23 7.97
C TYR A 214 10.83 -3.24 8.00
N ILE A 215 11.11 -4.49 7.65
CA ILE A 215 10.13 -5.57 7.67
C ILE A 215 10.48 -6.49 8.83
N TRP A 216 9.64 -6.49 9.84
CA TRP A 216 9.82 -7.27 11.07
C TRP A 216 8.88 -8.47 11.10
N THR A 217 9.42 -9.62 11.49
CA THR A 217 8.68 -10.87 11.66
C THR A 217 9.15 -11.60 12.91
N THR A 218 8.39 -12.60 13.33
CA THR A 218 8.75 -13.45 14.47
C THR A 218 9.99 -14.33 14.22
N LYS A 219 10.46 -14.45 12.98
CA LYS A 219 11.69 -15.18 12.62
C LYS A 219 12.86 -14.27 12.25
N GLY A 220 12.74 -12.97 12.51
CA GLY A 220 13.78 -11.98 12.25
C GLY A 220 13.29 -10.85 11.36
N SER A 221 14.20 -10.12 10.75
CA SER A 221 13.89 -8.85 10.10
C SER A 221 14.72 -8.59 8.83
N SER A 222 14.23 -7.70 7.98
CA SER A 222 14.98 -7.18 6.83
C SER A 222 14.88 -5.67 6.79
N LEU A 223 16.00 -5.00 6.53
CA LEU A 223 16.06 -3.55 6.37
C LEU A 223 16.46 -3.21 4.94
N PHE A 224 15.64 -2.44 4.26
CA PHE A 224 15.96 -1.87 2.97
C PHE A 224 16.10 -0.36 3.05
N ILE A 225 17.02 0.20 2.28
CA ILE A 225 17.02 1.63 1.96
C ILE A 225 16.44 1.84 0.55
N VAL A 226 15.49 2.77 0.47
CA VAL A 226 14.82 3.19 -0.75
C VAL A 226 15.06 4.69 -0.92
N TYR A 227 15.46 5.11 -2.12
CA TYR A 227 15.67 6.52 -2.43
C TYR A 227 14.46 7.12 -3.15
N ARG A 228 14.25 8.42 -2.92
CA ARG A 228 13.22 9.21 -3.61
C ARG A 228 13.50 9.24 -5.10
N ASP A 229 12.50 8.86 -5.89
CA ASP A 229 12.54 8.88 -7.35
C ASP A 229 11.50 9.89 -7.86
N LYS A 230 11.97 11.09 -8.22
CA LYS A 230 11.12 12.18 -8.69
C LYS A 230 10.36 11.81 -9.95
N LYS A 231 10.98 11.07 -10.88
CA LYS A 231 10.35 10.67 -12.13
C LYS A 231 9.20 9.69 -11.88
N TYR A 232 9.41 8.75 -10.96
CA TYR A 232 8.37 7.83 -10.49
C TYR A 232 7.23 8.58 -9.80
N TRP A 233 7.56 9.52 -8.92
CA TRP A 233 6.57 10.35 -8.25
C TRP A 233 5.70 11.12 -9.25
N GLU A 234 6.30 11.83 -10.22
CA GLU A 234 5.56 12.58 -11.24
C GLU A 234 4.57 11.70 -12.04
N ASP A 235 5.00 10.49 -12.41
CA ASP A 235 4.16 9.55 -13.15
C ASP A 235 3.04 9.01 -12.24
N MET A 236 3.34 8.74 -10.98
CA MET A 236 2.37 8.28 -10.00
C MET A 236 1.34 9.38 -9.67
N GLU A 237 1.79 10.62 -9.43
CA GLU A 237 0.94 11.75 -9.07
C GLU A 237 -0.12 12.02 -10.14
N LYS A 238 0.24 11.93 -11.43
CA LYS A 238 -0.73 12.04 -12.55
C LYS A 238 -1.85 11.01 -12.44
N ILE A 239 -1.51 9.77 -12.08
CA ILE A 239 -2.48 8.67 -11.92
C ILE A 239 -3.36 8.89 -10.68
N LEU A 240 -2.76 9.34 -9.57
CA LEU A 240 -3.48 9.64 -8.34
C LEU A 240 -4.42 10.84 -8.53
N SER A 241 -3.96 11.87 -9.25
CA SER A 241 -4.72 13.07 -9.60
C SER A 241 -5.90 12.72 -10.50
N ASP A 242 -5.70 11.90 -11.54
CA ASP A 242 -6.78 11.34 -12.36
C ASP A 242 -7.83 10.61 -11.49
N PHE A 243 -7.39 9.68 -10.64
CA PHE A 243 -8.28 8.97 -9.74
C PHE A 243 -9.10 9.92 -8.85
N TRP A 244 -8.45 10.95 -8.31
CA TRP A 244 -9.08 11.86 -7.35
C TRP A 244 -10.03 12.85 -8.02
N TRP A 245 -9.56 13.58 -9.03
CA TRP A 245 -10.27 14.70 -9.65
C TRP A 245 -11.28 14.28 -10.71
N ASN A 246 -11.01 13.21 -11.45
CA ASN A 246 -11.93 12.76 -12.50
C ASN A 246 -12.98 11.76 -11.99
N TYR A 247 -12.68 11.02 -10.91
CA TYR A 247 -13.58 9.97 -10.42
C TYR A 247 -14.09 10.20 -9.00
N VAL A 248 -13.24 10.53 -8.02
CA VAL A 248 -13.67 10.62 -6.62
C VAL A 248 -14.50 11.88 -6.36
N GLN A 249 -13.95 13.06 -6.65
CA GLN A 249 -14.55 14.35 -6.32
C GLN A 249 -15.90 14.59 -7.01
N PRO A 250 -16.03 14.42 -8.35
CA PRO A 250 -17.31 14.60 -9.02
C PRO A 250 -18.34 13.54 -8.59
N ALA A 251 -17.94 12.27 -8.41
CA ALA A 251 -18.84 11.23 -7.91
C ALA A 251 -19.33 11.53 -6.49
N LYS A 252 -18.43 12.00 -5.61
CA LYS A 252 -18.77 12.39 -4.24
C LYS A 252 -19.77 13.53 -4.23
N LYS A 253 -19.53 14.57 -5.02
CA LYS A 253 -20.46 15.71 -5.16
C LYS A 253 -21.85 15.25 -5.61
N MET A 254 -21.92 14.36 -6.60
CA MET A 254 -23.19 13.79 -7.05
C MET A 254 -23.86 12.94 -5.97
N TYR A 255 -23.08 12.11 -5.26
CA TYR A 255 -23.56 11.25 -4.18
C TYR A 255 -24.11 12.04 -2.99
N ASP A 256 -23.46 13.15 -2.63
CA ASP A 256 -23.91 14.01 -1.53
C ASP A 256 -25.17 14.83 -1.93
N LEU A 257 -25.34 15.16 -3.22
CA LEU A 257 -26.48 15.95 -3.72
C LEU A 257 -27.71 15.12 -4.11
N SER A 258 -27.56 13.81 -4.34
CA SER A 258 -28.61 12.96 -4.92
C SER A 258 -28.88 11.74 -4.03
N SER A 259 -30.11 11.23 -4.05
CA SER A 259 -30.46 9.96 -3.36
C SER A 259 -29.98 8.72 -4.13
N ILE A 260 -28.69 8.67 -4.51
CA ILE A 260 -28.09 7.55 -5.24
C ILE A 260 -28.13 6.30 -4.37
N ARG A 261 -28.80 5.25 -4.86
CA ARG A 261 -28.90 3.96 -4.14
C ARG A 261 -27.82 2.98 -4.61
N ASN A 262 -27.50 3.01 -5.90
CA ASN A 262 -26.48 2.15 -6.49
C ASN A 262 -25.48 2.97 -7.32
N PRO A 263 -24.37 3.42 -6.73
CA PRO A 263 -23.35 4.19 -7.44
C PRO A 263 -22.78 3.50 -8.67
N LEU A 264 -22.73 2.15 -8.69
CA LEU A 264 -22.20 1.42 -9.84
C LEU A 264 -23.09 1.57 -11.07
N GLU A 265 -24.40 1.57 -10.89
CA GLU A 265 -25.37 1.66 -11.99
C GLU A 265 -25.65 3.12 -12.37
N GLU A 266 -25.64 4.02 -11.39
CA GLU A 266 -26.04 5.41 -11.59
C GLU A 266 -24.88 6.33 -11.99
N LEU A 267 -23.66 6.09 -11.50
CA LEU A 267 -22.50 6.96 -11.80
C LEU A 267 -21.66 6.48 -12.98
N LYS A 268 -21.76 5.20 -13.34
CA LYS A 268 -21.03 4.64 -14.48
C LYS A 268 -21.48 5.21 -15.84
N PRO A 269 -22.78 5.38 -16.14
CA PRO A 269 -23.23 6.02 -17.37
C PRO A 269 -22.77 7.49 -17.50
N LEU A 270 -22.48 8.14 -16.36
CA LEU A 270 -21.98 9.51 -16.29
C LEU A 270 -20.46 9.63 -16.44
N GLY A 271 -19.76 8.50 -16.65
CA GLY A 271 -18.30 8.48 -16.75
C GLY A 271 -17.56 8.68 -15.42
N LEU A 272 -18.27 8.65 -14.29
CA LEU A 272 -17.70 8.91 -12.95
C LEU A 272 -17.25 7.63 -12.24
N PHE A 273 -17.21 6.51 -12.95
CA PHE A 273 -16.80 5.21 -12.44
C PHE A 273 -15.39 4.85 -12.91
N PRO A 274 -14.41 4.65 -12.00
CA PRO A 274 -13.06 4.30 -12.40
C PRO A 274 -12.98 2.84 -12.86
N GLY A 275 -12.18 2.58 -13.89
CA GLY A 275 -11.80 1.21 -14.26
C GLY A 275 -11.07 0.49 -13.12
N HIS A 276 -11.01 -0.85 -13.17
CA HIS A 276 -10.37 -1.66 -12.13
C HIS A 276 -8.88 -1.37 -11.94
N ARG A 277 -8.21 -0.87 -12.99
CA ARG A 277 -6.82 -0.42 -13.01
C ARG A 277 -6.72 0.84 -13.84
N HIS A 278 -5.74 1.70 -13.56
CA HIS A 278 -5.37 2.78 -14.46
C HIS A 278 -4.61 2.22 -15.67
N ASP A 279 -4.72 2.83 -16.85
CA ASP A 279 -4.08 2.35 -18.08
C ASP A 279 -2.56 2.25 -17.93
N SER A 280 -1.95 3.26 -17.31
CA SER A 280 -0.52 3.28 -16.95
C SER A 280 -0.12 2.39 -15.76
N CYS A 281 -1.04 1.61 -15.16
CA CYS A 281 -0.71 0.74 -14.01
C CYS A 281 0.40 -0.26 -14.35
N GLY A 282 0.39 -0.85 -15.54
CA GLY A 282 1.43 -1.81 -15.96
C GLY A 282 2.82 -1.18 -16.02
N LYS A 283 2.91 0.06 -16.54
CA LYS A 283 4.16 0.84 -16.58
C LYS A 283 4.66 1.10 -15.15
N LEU A 284 3.79 1.57 -14.26
CA LEU A 284 4.19 1.90 -12.89
C LEU A 284 4.61 0.66 -12.10
N VAL A 285 4.00 -0.51 -12.33
CA VAL A 285 4.45 -1.78 -11.74
C VAL A 285 5.87 -2.15 -12.23
N CYS A 286 6.17 -1.94 -13.52
CA CYS A 286 7.53 -2.16 -14.04
C CYS A 286 8.54 -1.21 -13.38
N GLU A 287 8.20 0.06 -13.22
CA GLU A 287 9.04 1.03 -12.53
C GLU A 287 9.19 0.70 -11.04
N SER A 288 8.14 0.23 -10.35
CA SER A 288 8.26 -0.29 -8.98
C SER A 288 9.24 -1.46 -8.93
N SER A 289 9.24 -2.33 -9.94
CA SER A 289 10.20 -3.43 -10.03
C SER A 289 11.64 -2.95 -10.24
N ARG A 290 11.86 -1.91 -11.06
CA ARG A 290 13.19 -1.28 -11.21
C ARG A 290 13.68 -0.77 -9.85
N ILE A 291 12.86 0.01 -9.16
CA ILE A 291 13.23 0.59 -7.85
C ILE A 291 13.52 -0.53 -6.84
N ALA A 292 12.64 -1.53 -6.74
CA ALA A 292 12.75 -2.60 -5.75
C ALA A 292 13.96 -3.53 -5.98
N LEU A 293 14.36 -3.74 -7.24
CA LEU A 293 15.42 -4.70 -7.58
C LEU A 293 16.78 -4.07 -7.85
N ASN A 294 16.82 -2.85 -8.38
CA ASN A 294 18.05 -2.24 -8.90
C ASN A 294 18.48 -1.02 -8.10
N ASP A 295 17.54 -0.20 -7.62
CA ASP A 295 17.86 1.11 -7.03
C ASP A 295 17.74 1.13 -5.50
N SER A 296 17.10 0.12 -4.92
CA SER A 296 17.03 -0.09 -3.47
C SER A 296 18.11 -1.08 -3.03
N LYS A 297 18.58 -0.96 -1.78
CA LYS A 297 19.56 -1.89 -1.21
C LYS A 297 18.99 -2.57 0.02
N LEU A 298 19.15 -3.89 0.10
CA LEU A 298 19.02 -4.64 1.34
C LEU A 298 20.25 -4.34 2.18
N LEU A 299 20.10 -3.66 3.30
CA LEU A 299 21.20 -3.31 4.20
C LEU A 299 21.46 -4.41 5.22
N LEU A 300 20.38 -5.06 5.66
CA LEU A 300 20.43 -6.08 6.70
C LEU A 300 19.36 -7.14 6.45
N LEU A 301 19.75 -8.40 6.66
CA LEU A 301 18.83 -9.52 6.76
C LEU A 301 19.17 -10.34 8.01
N GLU A 302 18.22 -10.44 8.91
CA GLU A 302 18.32 -11.21 10.14
C GLU A 302 17.32 -12.38 10.09
N ILE A 303 17.81 -13.60 10.28
CA ILE A 303 16.97 -14.80 10.32
C ILE A 303 17.35 -15.63 11.55
N ASP A 304 16.36 -15.95 12.38
CA ASP A 304 16.51 -16.74 13.60
C ASP A 304 17.65 -16.20 14.50
N GLY A 305 17.72 -14.87 14.66
CA GLY A 305 18.72 -14.16 15.47
C GLY A 305 20.11 -14.03 14.84
N LYS A 306 20.32 -14.55 13.62
CA LYS A 306 21.59 -14.41 12.88
C LYS A 306 21.49 -13.26 11.90
N VAL A 307 22.36 -12.27 12.07
CA VAL A 307 22.42 -11.08 11.22
C VAL A 307 23.44 -11.29 10.10
N ALA A 308 23.01 -11.03 8.86
CA ALA A 308 23.87 -10.85 7.71
C ALA A 308 23.79 -9.38 7.25
N ASN A 309 24.92 -8.68 7.33
CA ASN A 309 25.09 -7.37 6.70
C ASN A 309 25.40 -7.59 5.22
N MET A 310 24.71 -6.86 4.35
CA MET A 310 24.72 -7.06 2.89
C MET A 310 25.40 -5.91 2.15
#